data_AF-A0A959TJZ3-F1
#
_entry.id   AF-A0A959TJZ3-F1
#
_cell.length_a   1.000
_cell.length_b   1.000
_cell.length_c   1.000
_cell.angle_alpha   90.00
_cell.angle_beta   90.00
_cell.angle_gamma   90.00
#
_symmetry.space_group_name_H-M   'P 1'
#
loop_
_entity.id
_entity.type
_entity.pdbx_description
1 polymer ?
#
loop_
_entity_poly.entity_id
_entity_poly.type
_entity_poly.pdbx_seq_one_letter_code
_entity_poly.pdbx_strand_id
1 'polypeptide(L)'
;QGYQGQDVTFTLDLGKVVTVDSVGLGMLQDMMAWIWYPEQVQVAWSTNRRQWSSTIVVPNVDRQLEGGMHMDLWTGPIGRKARFITITARNAGPCPDWHLGAGGDSWIFLDEVMVAHGR
;
A
#
# COMPACT_ATOMS: atom_id res chain seq x y z
N GLN A 1 1.50 -11.42 0.83
CA GLN A 1 1.40 -11.90 -0.57
C GLN A 1 2.28 -11.06 -1.48
N GLY A 2 2.85 -11.67 -2.53
CA GLY A 2 3.74 -11.03 -3.48
C GLY A 2 3.14 -10.91 -4.89
N TYR A 3 3.38 -9.79 -5.56
CA TYR A 3 2.86 -9.46 -6.89
C TYR A 3 3.99 -8.89 -7.76
N GLN A 4 4.24 -9.46 -8.93
CA GLN A 4 5.33 -9.05 -9.82
C GLN A 4 4.84 -8.18 -10.97
N GLY A 5 5.56 -7.10 -11.27
CA GLY A 5 5.40 -6.31 -12.50
C GLY A 5 4.04 -5.61 -12.66
N GLN A 6 3.25 -5.50 -11.58
CA GLN A 6 1.90 -4.96 -11.64
C GLN A 6 1.54 -4.18 -10.38
N ASP A 7 0.62 -3.23 -10.55
CA ASP A 7 -0.06 -2.56 -9.45
C ASP A 7 -0.95 -3.57 -8.70
N VAL A 8 -1.15 -3.33 -7.40
CA VAL A 8 -2.01 -4.17 -6.56
C VAL A 8 -3.21 -3.35 -6.10
N THR A 9 -4.41 -3.80 -6.43
CA THR A 9 -5.66 -3.20 -5.96
C THR A 9 -6.56 -4.22 -5.29
N PHE A 10 -7.08 -3.88 -4.10
CA PHE A 10 -8.08 -4.69 -3.42
C PHE A 10 -9.05 -3.81 -2.63
N THR A 11 -10.25 -4.34 -2.37
CA THR A 11 -11.32 -3.64 -1.63
C THR A 11 -11.73 -4.46 -0.41
N LEU A 12 -11.70 -3.81 0.76
CA LEU A 12 -12.22 -4.29 2.02
C LEU A 12 -13.67 -3.82 2.22
N ASP A 13 -14.58 -4.72 2.58
CA ASP A 13 -15.92 -4.40 3.10
C ASP A 13 -15.92 -4.58 4.63
N LEU A 14 -16.08 -3.49 5.36
CA LEU A 14 -16.15 -3.46 6.83
C LEU A 14 -17.47 -4.03 7.37
N GLY A 15 -18.40 -4.42 6.50
CA GLY A 15 -19.71 -4.99 6.83
C GLY A 15 -20.75 -3.95 7.25
N LYS A 16 -20.33 -2.87 7.90
CA LYS A 16 -21.17 -1.74 8.32
C LYS A 16 -20.46 -0.41 8.11
N VAL A 17 -21.23 0.67 8.11
CA VAL A 17 -20.66 2.03 8.07
C VAL A 17 -20.07 2.36 9.45
N VAL A 18 -18.77 2.65 9.51
CA VAL A 18 -18.05 3.09 10.71
C VAL A 18 -17.27 4.37 10.41
N THR A 19 -16.88 5.11 11.44
CA THR A 19 -15.93 6.23 11.30
C THR A 19 -14.52 5.68 11.28
N VAL A 20 -13.83 5.79 10.15
CA VAL A 20 -12.43 5.37 9.97
C VAL A 20 -11.51 6.54 10.30
N ASP A 21 -10.57 6.29 11.20
CA ASP A 21 -9.60 7.27 11.69
C ASP A 21 -8.31 7.23 10.86
N SER A 22 -7.80 6.04 10.56
CA SER A 22 -6.67 5.84 9.65
C SER A 22 -6.66 4.42 9.08
N VAL A 23 -5.91 4.24 7.99
CA VAL A 23 -5.69 2.94 7.35
C VAL A 23 -4.18 2.70 7.25
N GLY A 24 -3.75 1.49 7.60
CA GLY A 24 -2.37 1.03 7.53
C GLY A 24 -2.22 -0.11 6.51
N LEU A 25 -1.02 -0.21 5.93
CA LEU A 25 -0.63 -1.31 5.04
C LEU A 25 0.76 -1.81 5.43
N GLY A 26 0.85 -3.09 5.81
CA GLY A 26 2.10 -3.78 6.09
C GLY A 26 2.80 -4.17 4.78
N MET A 27 4.08 -3.85 4.66
CA MET A 27 4.85 -3.98 3.43
C MET A 27 6.32 -4.32 3.69
N LEU A 28 6.96 -4.95 2.71
CA LEU A 28 8.36 -5.39 2.77
C LEU A 28 9.18 -4.75 1.64
N GLN A 29 10.42 -4.38 1.94
CA GLN A 29 11.47 -4.11 0.97
C GLN A 29 12.64 -5.05 1.21
N ASP A 30 13.15 -5.65 0.14
CA ASP A 30 14.41 -6.39 0.10
C ASP A 30 14.91 -6.32 -1.34
N MET A 31 15.85 -5.39 -1.59
CA MET A 31 16.31 -5.14 -2.94
C MET A 31 17.00 -6.36 -3.55
N MET A 32 17.71 -7.18 -2.75
CA MET A 32 18.39 -8.39 -3.24
C MET A 32 17.39 -9.44 -3.74
N ALA A 33 16.16 -9.42 -3.22
CA ALA A 33 15.03 -10.23 -3.68
C ALA A 33 14.14 -9.51 -4.72
N TRP A 34 14.53 -8.33 -5.17
CA TRP A 34 13.83 -7.50 -6.16
C TRP A 34 12.49 -6.98 -5.63
N ILE A 35 12.36 -6.90 -4.30
CA ILE A 35 11.16 -6.46 -3.61
C ILE A 35 11.34 -4.99 -3.23
N TRP A 36 10.49 -4.12 -3.75
CA TRP A 36 10.47 -2.71 -3.35
C TRP A 36 9.12 -2.34 -2.78
N TYR A 37 9.16 -1.37 -1.89
CA TYR A 37 7.97 -0.63 -1.51
C TYR A 37 7.27 -0.03 -2.74
N PRO A 38 5.92 0.03 -2.76
CA PRO A 38 5.19 0.71 -3.82
C PRO A 38 5.65 2.15 -4.00
N GLU A 39 5.58 2.70 -5.22
CA GLU A 39 5.87 4.13 -5.47
C GLU A 39 4.94 5.02 -4.63
N GLN A 40 3.68 4.61 -4.55
CA GLN A 40 2.67 5.26 -3.72
C GLN A 40 1.56 4.27 -3.38
N VAL A 41 0.86 4.55 -2.29
CA VAL A 41 -0.34 3.83 -1.87
C VAL A 41 -1.50 4.81 -1.86
N GLN A 42 -2.50 4.60 -2.70
CA GLN A 42 -3.76 5.31 -2.65
C GLN A 42 -4.73 4.54 -1.74
N VAL A 43 -5.30 5.23 -0.77
CA VAL A 43 -6.39 4.72 0.08
C VAL A 43 -7.65 5.50 -0.27
N ALA A 44 -8.67 4.81 -0.74
CA ALA A 44 -9.98 5.36 -1.05
C ALA A 44 -11.05 4.77 -0.14
N TRP A 45 -12.06 5.56 0.24
CA TRP A 45 -13.15 5.12 1.10
C TRP A 45 -14.52 5.54 0.57
N SER A 46 -15.52 4.71 0.84
CA SER A 46 -16.91 4.93 0.43
C SER A 46 -17.90 4.31 1.41
N THR A 47 -19.11 4.88 1.50
CA THR A 47 -20.24 4.28 2.21
C THR A 47 -21.16 3.47 1.29
N ASN A 48 -21.06 3.63 -0.04
CA ASN A 48 -22.05 3.13 -1.00
C ASN A 48 -21.48 2.56 -2.30
N ARG A 49 -20.15 2.45 -2.44
CA ARG A 49 -19.40 2.03 -3.64
C ARG A 49 -19.54 2.91 -4.89
N ARG A 50 -20.31 4.00 -4.83
CA ARG A 50 -20.55 4.90 -5.99
C ARG A 50 -19.71 6.17 -5.90
N GLN A 51 -19.64 6.76 -4.70
CA GLN A 51 -18.86 7.97 -4.44
C GLN A 51 -17.69 7.62 -3.54
N TRP A 52 -16.51 8.11 -3.91
CA TRP A 52 -15.26 7.81 -3.23
C TRP A 52 -14.52 9.09 -2.91
N SER A 53 -13.93 9.15 -1.73
CA SER A 53 -12.87 10.10 -1.39
C SER A 53 -11.58 9.31 -1.19
N SER A 54 -10.43 9.94 -1.38
CA SER A 54 -9.14 9.25 -1.25
C SER A 54 -8.03 10.14 -0.74
N THR A 55 -6.98 9.50 -0.24
CA THR A 55 -5.68 10.10 0.03
C THR A 55 -4.58 9.25 -0.61
N ILE A 56 -3.41 9.84 -0.80
CA ILE A 56 -2.19 9.15 -1.24
C ILE A 56 -1.15 9.26 -0.13
N VAL A 57 -0.47 8.15 0.13
CA VAL A 57 0.65 8.07 1.05
C VAL A 57 1.84 7.52 0.29
N VAL A 58 3.01 8.11 0.49
CA VAL A 58 4.25 7.70 -0.17
C VAL A 58 5.19 7.13 0.89
N PRO A 59 5.69 5.89 0.74
CA PRO A 59 6.74 5.37 1.59
C PRO A 59 8.02 6.17 1.36
N ASN A 60 8.57 6.76 2.42
CA ASN A 60 9.78 7.56 2.34
C ASN A 60 10.98 6.79 2.88
N VAL A 61 11.43 5.79 2.11
CA VAL A 61 12.57 4.94 2.46
C VAL A 61 13.47 4.82 1.23
N ASP A 62 14.78 4.84 1.45
CA ASP A 62 15.76 4.67 0.38
C ASP A 62 15.66 3.26 -0.21
N ARG A 63 15.57 3.19 -1.54
CA ARG A 63 15.47 1.96 -2.33
C ARG A 63 16.76 1.13 -2.33
N GLN A 64 17.89 1.72 -1.94
CA GLN A 64 19.22 1.08 -1.88
C GLN A 64 19.54 0.48 -0.50
N LEU A 65 18.67 0.66 0.49
CA LEU A 65 18.89 0.08 1.81
C LEU A 65 18.88 -1.45 1.72
N GLU A 66 19.99 -2.04 2.13
CA GLU A 66 20.18 -3.48 2.18
C GLU A 66 19.51 -4.10 3.42
N GLY A 67 19.18 -5.38 3.30
CA GLY A 67 18.47 -6.14 4.32
C GLY A 67 16.95 -6.04 4.18
N GLY A 68 16.26 -7.07 4.67
CA GLY A 68 14.80 -7.11 4.68
C GLY A 68 14.24 -6.07 5.66
N MET A 69 13.51 -5.10 5.14
CA MET A 69 12.85 -4.05 5.94
C MET A 69 11.35 -4.21 5.85
N HIS A 70 10.71 -4.33 7.01
CA HIS A 70 9.26 -4.30 7.13
C HIS A 70 8.81 -2.92 7.61
N MET A 71 7.70 -2.43 7.08
CA MET A 71 7.11 -1.15 7.44
C MET A 71 5.58 -1.22 7.39
N ASP A 72 4.95 -0.58 8.37
CA ASP A 72 3.53 -0.25 8.35
C ASP A 72 3.36 1.18 7.83
N LEU A 73 2.87 1.32 6.59
CA LEU A 73 2.58 2.62 6.01
C LEU A 73 1.16 3.05 6.40
N TRP A 74 1.06 4.12 7.19
CA TRP A 74 -0.22 4.66 7.66
C TRP A 74 -0.63 5.92 6.90
N THR A 75 -1.92 6.06 6.64
CA THR A 75 -2.51 7.35 6.27
C THR A 75 -2.41 8.34 7.44
N GLY A 76 -2.42 9.63 7.11
CA GLY A 76 -2.81 10.66 8.08
C GLY A 76 -4.27 10.51 8.54
N PRO A 77 -4.75 11.38 9.45
CA PRO A 77 -6.11 11.34 9.95
C PRO A 77 -7.15 11.45 8.82
N ILE A 78 -8.04 10.46 8.74
CA ILE A 78 -9.17 10.42 7.80
C ILE A 78 -10.40 11.04 8.47
N GLY A 79 -10.85 10.47 9.60
CA GLY A 79 -12.01 10.94 10.35
C GLY A 79 -13.29 11.04 9.51
N ARG A 80 -13.56 10.01 8.69
CA ARG A 80 -14.72 9.95 7.78
C ARG A 80 -15.45 8.62 7.88
N LYS A 81 -16.74 8.66 7.57
CA LYS A 81 -17.56 7.45 7.49
C LYS A 81 -17.19 6.62 6.26
N ALA A 82 -17.00 5.33 6.45
CA ALA A 82 -16.74 4.38 5.38
C ALA A 82 -17.38 3.02 5.72
N ARG A 83 -17.76 2.29 4.69
CA ARG A 83 -18.01 0.83 4.74
C ARG A 83 -17.03 0.09 3.85
N PHE A 84 -16.65 0.70 2.74
CA PHE A 84 -15.71 0.13 1.79
C PHE A 84 -14.42 0.94 1.80
N ILE A 85 -13.30 0.24 1.81
CA ILE A 85 -11.97 0.83 1.67
C ILE A 85 -11.32 0.13 0.49
N THR A 86 -10.79 0.88 -0.48
CA THR A 86 -9.97 0.36 -1.57
C THR A 86 -8.55 0.84 -1.38
N ILE A 87 -7.61 -0.08 -1.50
CA ILE A 87 -6.17 0.20 -1.48
C ILE A 87 -5.62 -0.09 -2.86
N THR A 88 -4.86 0.85 -3.41
CA THR A 88 -4.10 0.70 -4.65
C THR A 88 -2.64 1.01 -4.39
N ALA A 89 -1.80 -0.01 -4.42
CA ALA A 89 -0.34 0.09 -4.34
C ALA A 89 0.24 0.10 -5.75
N ARG A 90 0.88 1.22 -6.14
CA ARG A 90 1.50 1.38 -7.46
C ARG A 90 2.88 0.73 -7.47
N ASN A 91 3.16 -0.14 -8.44
CA ASN A 91 4.46 -0.77 -8.59
C ASN A 91 5.56 0.28 -8.79
N ALA A 92 6.73 0.08 -8.18
CA ALA A 92 7.85 1.01 -8.22
C ALA A 92 8.64 1.02 -9.56
N GLY A 93 8.07 0.38 -10.58
CA GLY A 93 8.69 0.12 -11.87
C GLY A 93 9.65 -1.07 -11.85
N PRO A 94 10.30 -1.35 -12.99
CA PRO A 94 11.36 -2.34 -13.08
C PRO A 94 12.50 -2.10 -12.08
N CYS A 95 13.31 -3.12 -11.87
CA CYS A 95 14.59 -3.02 -11.16
C CYS A 95 15.42 -1.86 -11.75
N PRO A 96 15.90 -0.91 -10.94
CA PRO A 96 16.69 0.22 -11.41
C PRO A 96 18.02 -0.21 -12.06
N ASP A 97 18.61 0.66 -12.89
CA ASP A 97 19.83 0.37 -13.66
C ASP A 97 21.05 0.00 -12.78
N TRP A 98 21.09 0.47 -11.53
CA TRP A 98 22.16 0.16 -10.59
C TRP A 98 22.00 -1.21 -9.93
N HIS A 99 20.84 -1.85 -10.04
CA HIS A 99 20.51 -3.10 -9.37
C HIS A 99 20.97 -4.31 -10.21
N LEU A 100 21.35 -5.42 -9.56
CA LEU A 100 21.79 -6.64 -10.25
C LEU A 100 20.73 -7.23 -11.20
N GLY A 101 19.45 -6.95 -10.92
CA GLY A 101 18.31 -7.35 -11.75
C GLY A 101 17.82 -6.29 -12.74
N ALA A 102 18.64 -5.27 -13.05
CA ALA A 102 18.26 -4.10 -13.87
C ALA A 102 17.35 -4.44 -15.06
N GLY A 103 16.25 -3.71 -15.20
CA GLY A 103 15.25 -3.89 -16.25
C GLY A 103 14.27 -5.05 -16.03
N GLY A 104 14.50 -5.93 -15.06
CA GLY A 104 13.56 -6.98 -14.68
C GLY A 104 12.37 -6.47 -13.87
N ASP A 105 11.27 -7.19 -13.88
CA ASP A 105 10.07 -6.83 -13.11
C ASP A 105 10.30 -6.94 -11.61
N SER A 106 10.00 -5.85 -10.89
CA SER A 106 10.05 -5.80 -9.43
C SER A 106 8.82 -6.46 -8.79
N TRP A 107 8.97 -6.82 -7.52
CA TRP A 107 7.90 -7.34 -6.68
C TRP A 107 7.37 -6.26 -5.72
N ILE A 108 6.06 -6.27 -5.52
CA ILE A 108 5.40 -5.69 -4.34
C ILE A 108 5.04 -6.82 -3.38
N PHE A 109 5.48 -6.70 -2.12
CA PHE A 109 5.07 -7.61 -1.04
C PHE A 109 4.25 -6.83 -0.01
N LEU A 110 3.01 -7.25 0.20
CA LEU A 110 2.07 -6.71 1.18
C LEU A 110 1.65 -7.81 2.13
N ASP A 111 1.50 -7.55 3.43
CA ASP A 111 1.05 -8.55 4.38
C ASP A 111 -0.37 -8.27 4.90
N GLU A 112 -0.58 -7.17 5.62
CA GLU A 112 -1.82 -6.88 6.32
C GLU A 112 -2.36 -5.48 6.02
N VAL A 113 -3.68 -5.37 6.18
CA VAL A 113 -4.41 -4.10 6.09
C VAL A 113 -4.98 -3.82 7.45
N MET A 114 -4.54 -2.71 8.03
CA MET A 114 -4.99 -2.27 9.35
C MET A 114 -6.02 -1.15 9.17
N VAL A 115 -7.09 -1.19 9.96
CA VAL A 115 -8.11 -0.13 9.98
C VAL A 115 -8.30 0.33 11.41
N ALA A 116 -7.85 1.55 11.69
CA ALA A 116 -8.17 2.22 12.94
C ALA A 116 -9.54 2.90 12.80
N HIS A 117 -10.44 2.61 13.73
CA HIS A 117 -11.76 3.21 13.78
C HIS A 117 -12.15 3.48 15.23
N GLY A 118 -12.90 4.56 15.46
CA GLY A 118 -13.45 4.87 16.78
C GLY A 118 -14.29 3.72 17.32
N ARG A 119 -14.33 3.57 18.66
CA ARG A 119 -15.25 2.65 19.34
C ARG A 119 -16.70 2.97 19.00
#